data_AF-A0A6C0JPA6-F1
#
_entry.id   AF-A0A6C0JPA6-F1
#
_cell.length_a   1.000
_cell.length_b   1.000
_cell.length_c   1.000
_cell.angle_alpha   90.00
_cell.angle_beta   90.00
_cell.angle_gamma   90.00
#
_symmetry.space_group_name_H-M   'P 1'
#
loop_
_entity.id
_entity.type
_entity.pdbx_description
1 polymer ?
#
loop_
_entity_poly.entity_id
_entity_poly.type
_entity_poly.pdbx_seq_one_letter_code
_entity_poly.pdbx_strand_id
1 'polypeptide(L)'
;MISNILFLFIIKMLTLLPWIDKSKLVPYALCLNPQAMDYLMLNQELIKFEYLSYNCNAYNFLMKHKDWINTWNLALNTNKKVEGFIRILVNELTIDKTISGKSYLHLLPWDHICQNPIMINIINENPDKIHWKALCKNKAAVPILKRNFNRISWPEFCLNTSPEAIEIIKANPDKIDWISLSSNSAAIEYLEENMDKINHWGLSWNSAAIHIIEKHLSQVSWMGLSANPSAIHLLKQNPDKIDWLQLSTNPFIFEYDYQSLSIQRTGIILEELMMKTLHPTRIEYWLNNGMTIDDI
;
A
#
# COMPACT_ATOMS: atom_id res chain seq x y z
N MET A 1 21.73 -7.21 -22.80
CA MET A 1 22.10 -7.11 -21.36
C MET A 1 21.10 -6.33 -20.51
N ILE A 2 20.19 -5.52 -21.09
CA ILE A 2 19.15 -4.76 -20.34
C ILE A 2 17.92 -5.63 -20.00
N SER A 3 17.58 -6.67 -20.79
CA SER A 3 16.38 -7.48 -20.54
C SER A 3 16.48 -8.42 -19.33
N ASN A 4 17.67 -8.91 -18.95
CA ASN A 4 17.86 -9.73 -17.75
C ASN A 4 17.80 -8.92 -16.45
N ILE A 5 18.02 -7.60 -16.52
CA ILE A 5 17.90 -6.72 -15.34
C ILE A 5 16.43 -6.39 -15.08
N LEU A 6 15.61 -6.23 -16.13
CA LEU A 6 14.17 -6.01 -15.99
C LEU A 6 13.43 -7.21 -15.33
N PHE A 7 13.86 -8.44 -15.62
CA PHE A 7 13.24 -9.64 -15.02
C PHE A 7 13.49 -9.81 -13.53
N LEU A 8 14.58 -9.25 -13.00
CA LEU A 8 14.93 -9.34 -11.57
C LEU A 8 14.08 -8.42 -10.67
N PHE A 9 13.26 -7.54 -11.25
CA PHE A 9 12.45 -6.57 -10.51
C PHE A 9 10.94 -6.72 -10.72
N ILE A 10 10.46 -7.64 -11.58
CA ILE A 10 9.04 -7.97 -11.66
C ILE A 10 8.66 -8.80 -10.43
N ILE A 11 7.86 -8.22 -9.55
CA ILE A 11 7.58 -8.76 -8.21
C ILE A 11 6.36 -9.70 -8.26
N LYS A 12 5.33 -9.36 -9.05
CA LYS A 12 4.03 -10.08 -9.02
C LYS A 12 3.46 -10.46 -10.39
N MET A 13 4.03 -9.95 -11.48
CA MET A 13 3.51 -10.09 -12.85
C MET A 13 2.09 -9.53 -12.98
N LEU A 14 1.90 -8.30 -12.53
CA LEU A 14 0.62 -7.60 -12.64
C LEU A 14 0.56 -6.76 -13.92
N THR A 15 -0.58 -6.80 -14.61
CA THR A 15 -0.90 -5.99 -15.79
C THR A 15 -2.20 -5.23 -15.59
N LEU A 16 -2.40 -4.14 -16.33
CA LEU A 16 -3.64 -3.35 -16.26
C LEU A 16 -4.82 -4.15 -16.83
N LEU A 17 -5.99 -3.98 -16.21
CA LEU A 17 -7.25 -4.48 -16.74
C LEU A 17 -7.49 -3.95 -18.18
N PRO A 18 -8.02 -4.76 -19.12
CA PRO A 18 -8.09 -4.39 -20.53
C PRO A 18 -8.88 -3.13 -20.87
N TRP A 19 -9.83 -2.74 -20.02
CA TRP A 19 -10.69 -1.57 -20.24
C TRP A 19 -10.09 -0.26 -19.69
N ILE A 20 -8.97 -0.34 -18.97
CA ILE A 20 -8.32 0.83 -18.38
C ILE A 20 -7.57 1.61 -19.47
N ASP A 21 -7.95 2.87 -19.63
CA ASP A 21 -7.27 3.79 -20.54
C ASP A 21 -5.96 4.28 -19.91
N LYS A 22 -4.85 3.72 -20.40
CA LYS A 22 -3.50 4.05 -19.95
C LYS A 22 -3.17 5.54 -20.06
N SER A 23 -3.73 6.24 -21.05
CA SER A 23 -3.42 7.65 -21.31
C SER A 23 -4.01 8.59 -20.25
N LYS A 24 -5.00 8.13 -19.49
CA LYS A 24 -5.66 8.89 -18.44
C LYS A 24 -5.10 8.63 -17.05
N LEU A 25 -4.25 7.62 -16.89
CA LEU A 25 -3.64 7.30 -15.60
C LEU A 25 -2.68 8.42 -15.16
N VAL A 26 -2.72 8.72 -13.86
CA VAL A 26 -1.98 9.83 -13.26
C VAL A 26 -0.68 9.30 -12.62
N PRO A 27 0.51 9.72 -13.10
CA PRO A 27 1.79 9.12 -12.69
C PRO A 27 2.08 9.15 -11.18
N TYR A 28 1.83 10.29 -10.51
CA TYR A 28 2.09 10.38 -9.07
C TYR A 28 1.13 9.49 -8.26
N ALA A 29 -0.12 9.34 -8.70
CA ALA A 29 -1.11 8.47 -8.06
C ALA A 29 -0.79 6.99 -8.27
N LEU A 30 -0.29 6.61 -9.45
CA LEU A 30 0.26 5.27 -9.69
C LEU A 30 1.41 4.96 -8.73
N CYS A 31 2.27 5.94 -8.42
CA CYS A 31 3.35 5.74 -7.47
C CYS A 31 2.84 5.41 -6.06
N LEU A 32 1.65 5.86 -5.67
CA LEU A 32 1.02 5.51 -4.39
C LEU A 32 0.37 4.11 -4.40
N ASN A 33 0.05 3.58 -5.59
CA ASN A 33 -0.68 2.34 -5.75
C ASN A 33 0.21 1.12 -5.44
N PRO A 34 -0.09 0.31 -4.41
CA PRO A 34 0.76 -0.80 -4.01
C PRO A 34 0.87 -1.89 -5.09
N GLN A 35 -0.08 -1.98 -6.02
CA GLN A 35 -0.06 -2.98 -7.10
C GLN A 35 0.60 -2.47 -8.40
N ALA A 36 0.94 -1.18 -8.49
CA ALA A 36 1.48 -0.60 -9.71
C ALA A 36 2.98 -0.82 -9.93
N MET A 37 3.70 -1.46 -9.00
CA MET A 37 5.17 -1.51 -9.07
C MET A 37 5.67 -2.18 -10.37
N ASP A 38 5.08 -3.31 -10.77
CA ASP A 38 5.48 -3.99 -12.01
C ASP A 38 5.24 -3.11 -13.25
N TYR A 39 4.09 -2.44 -13.29
CA TYR A 39 3.74 -1.51 -14.35
C TYR A 39 4.70 -0.31 -14.40
N LEU A 40 5.06 0.27 -13.25
CA LEU A 40 6.01 1.37 -13.15
C LEU A 40 7.43 0.96 -13.59
N MET A 41 7.85 -0.28 -13.31
CA MET A 41 9.15 -0.79 -13.75
C MET A 41 9.25 -0.97 -15.27
N LEU A 42 8.13 -1.28 -15.92
CA LEU A 42 8.03 -1.34 -17.39
C LEU A 42 7.88 0.05 -18.03
N ASN A 43 7.43 1.05 -17.28
CA ASN A 43 7.13 2.41 -17.75
C ASN A 43 7.84 3.44 -16.84
N GLN A 44 9.17 3.40 -16.82
CA GLN A 44 9.99 4.13 -15.83
C GLN A 44 9.81 5.66 -15.91
N GLU A 45 9.41 6.19 -17.06
CA GLU A 45 9.09 7.60 -17.27
C GLU A 45 7.91 8.10 -16.41
N LEU A 46 7.05 7.19 -15.96
CA LEU A 46 5.92 7.50 -15.08
C LEU A 46 6.33 7.60 -13.61
N ILE A 47 7.55 7.19 -13.24
CA ILE A 47 7.97 7.16 -11.85
C ILE A 47 8.18 8.58 -11.32
N LYS A 48 7.41 8.92 -10.28
CA LYS A 48 7.57 10.12 -9.47
C LYS A 48 8.14 9.71 -8.12
N PHE A 49 9.48 9.77 -8.01
CA PHE A 49 10.25 9.23 -6.88
C PHE A 49 9.79 9.76 -5.51
N GLU A 50 9.41 11.04 -5.45
CA GLU A 50 8.91 11.64 -4.20
C GLU A 50 7.69 10.88 -3.64
N TYR A 51 6.77 10.44 -4.50
CA TYR A 51 5.57 9.70 -4.10
C TYR A 51 5.80 8.20 -3.97
N LEU A 52 6.79 7.65 -4.70
CA LEU A 52 7.12 6.23 -4.66
C LEU A 52 7.51 5.76 -3.25
N SER A 53 8.02 6.67 -2.42
CA SER A 53 8.35 6.40 -1.02
C SER A 53 7.16 5.95 -0.16
N TYR A 54 5.93 6.27 -0.56
CA TYR A 54 4.71 5.78 0.09
C TYR A 54 4.41 4.31 -0.25
N ASN A 55 4.86 3.84 -1.41
CA ASN A 55 4.56 2.52 -1.94
C ASN A 55 5.27 1.41 -1.16
N CYS A 56 4.52 0.56 -0.49
CA CYS A 56 5.10 -0.51 0.33
C CYS A 56 5.87 -1.57 -0.47
N ASN A 57 5.50 -1.79 -1.73
CA ASN A 57 6.18 -2.74 -2.60
C ASN A 57 7.42 -2.14 -3.29
N ALA A 58 7.61 -0.80 -3.22
CA ALA A 58 8.81 -0.14 -3.72
C ALA A 58 9.99 -0.13 -2.72
N TYR A 59 9.79 -0.56 -1.47
CA TYR A 59 10.81 -0.46 -0.41
C TYR A 59 12.19 -0.99 -0.82
N ASN A 60 12.27 -2.22 -1.35
CA ASN A 60 13.55 -2.83 -1.71
C ASN A 60 14.25 -2.07 -2.84
N PHE A 61 13.48 -1.50 -3.77
CA PHE A 61 13.99 -0.66 -4.84
C PHE A 61 14.54 0.66 -4.27
N LEU A 62 13.77 1.34 -3.42
CA LEU A 62 14.18 2.59 -2.77
C LEU A 62 15.43 2.42 -1.90
N MET A 63 15.60 1.29 -1.21
CA MET A 63 16.80 1.04 -0.40
C MET A 63 18.09 0.92 -1.23
N LYS A 64 17.99 0.58 -2.52
CA LYS A 64 19.12 0.61 -3.46
C LYS A 64 19.41 2.01 -3.99
N HIS A 65 18.46 2.94 -3.85
CA HIS A 65 18.51 4.30 -4.37
C HIS A 65 18.09 5.30 -3.28
N LYS A 66 18.86 5.33 -2.18
CA LYS A 66 18.48 6.07 -0.97
C LYS A 66 18.29 7.58 -1.21
N ASP A 67 18.96 8.15 -2.19
CA ASP A 67 18.85 9.57 -2.55
C ASP A 67 17.46 9.96 -3.09
N TRP A 68 16.63 8.97 -3.45
CA TRP A 68 15.26 9.17 -3.93
C TRP A 68 14.21 9.05 -2.85
N ILE A 69 14.62 8.76 -1.61
CA ILE A 69 13.71 8.56 -0.49
C ILE A 69 13.20 9.91 0.00
N ASN A 70 11.89 10.07 -0.06
CA ASN A 70 11.18 11.12 0.66
C ASN A 70 10.79 10.57 2.05
N THR A 71 11.41 11.10 3.10
CA THR A 71 11.22 10.63 4.48
C THR A 71 9.79 10.84 4.99
N TRP A 72 9.11 11.90 4.54
CA TRP A 72 7.70 12.17 4.84
C TRP A 72 6.80 11.03 4.35
N ASN A 73 6.91 10.69 3.08
CA ASN A 73 6.10 9.62 2.48
C ASN A 73 6.53 8.23 2.98
N LEU A 74 7.82 8.02 3.22
CA LEU A 74 8.32 6.77 3.77
C LEU A 74 7.78 6.50 5.18
N ALA A 75 7.59 7.52 6.01
CA ALA A 75 7.05 7.34 7.36
C ALA A 75 5.62 6.76 7.39
N LEU A 76 4.81 6.94 6.33
CA LEU A 76 3.50 6.30 6.16
C LEU A 76 3.54 4.94 5.45
N ASN A 77 4.71 4.54 4.96
CA ASN A 77 4.88 3.32 4.21
C ASN A 77 4.56 2.10 5.10
N THR A 78 3.76 1.17 4.56
CA THR A 78 3.26 -0.01 5.28
C THR A 78 4.17 -1.24 5.17
N ASN A 79 5.37 -1.11 4.60
CA ASN A 79 6.37 -2.17 4.59
C ASN A 79 7.02 -2.29 5.98
N LYS A 80 7.00 -3.50 6.56
CA LYS A 80 7.52 -3.77 7.92
C LYS A 80 8.98 -3.40 8.12
N LYS A 81 9.80 -3.41 7.06
CA LYS A 81 11.24 -3.10 7.15
C LYS A 81 11.52 -1.59 7.31
N VAL A 82 10.53 -0.74 7.06
CA VAL A 82 10.66 0.72 7.14
C VAL A 82 10.98 1.19 8.56
N GLU A 83 10.47 0.49 9.58
CA GLU A 83 10.74 0.80 10.99
C GLU A 83 12.23 0.92 11.29
N GLY A 84 13.04 -0.03 10.81
CA GLY A 84 14.48 -0.03 11.03
C GLY A 84 15.18 1.16 10.38
N PHE A 85 14.73 1.58 9.19
CA PHE A 85 15.26 2.76 8.53
C PHE A 85 14.89 4.06 9.26
N ILE A 86 13.62 4.21 9.67
CA ILE A 86 13.17 5.38 10.45
C ILE A 86 13.88 5.43 11.80
N ARG A 87 14.10 4.29 12.46
CA ARG A 87 14.85 4.19 13.71
C ARG A 87 16.28 4.69 13.58
N ILE A 88 16.98 4.34 12.50
CA ILE A 88 18.31 4.88 12.22
C ILE A 88 18.25 6.40 12.13
N LEU A 89 17.30 6.96 11.37
CA LEU A 89 17.15 8.41 11.24
C LEU A 89 16.82 9.10 12.57
N VAL A 90 15.96 8.52 13.40
CA VAL A 90 15.66 9.03 14.75
C VAL A 90 16.93 9.08 15.59
N ASN A 91 17.75 8.03 15.56
CA ASN A 91 18.98 7.96 16.35
C ASN A 91 20.07 8.91 15.83
N GLU A 92 20.29 8.97 14.51
CA GLU A 92 21.28 9.86 13.89
C GLU A 92 20.97 11.33 14.17
N LEU A 93 19.70 11.74 14.09
CA LEU A 93 19.26 13.11 14.40
C LEU A 93 19.28 13.42 15.90
N THR A 94 19.33 12.41 16.76
CA THR A 94 19.51 12.59 18.21
C THR A 94 20.99 12.85 18.55
N ILE A 95 21.92 12.35 17.73
CA ILE A 95 23.38 12.49 17.96
C ILE A 95 23.90 13.85 17.46
N ASP A 96 23.23 14.51 16.51
CA ASP A 96 23.70 15.75 15.90
C ASP A 96 22.75 16.95 16.12
N LYS A 97 22.77 17.54 17.33
CA LYS A 97 22.59 19.00 17.56
C LYS A 97 22.73 19.50 19.02
N THR A 98 23.98 19.78 19.41
CA THR A 98 24.33 20.96 20.24
C THR A 98 25.03 22.05 19.43
N ILE A 99 25.29 21.84 18.13
CA ILE A 99 26.00 22.81 17.29
C ILE A 99 24.98 23.45 16.34
N SER A 100 24.76 24.76 16.48
CA SER A 100 23.88 25.63 15.68
C SER A 100 22.38 25.70 16.03
N GLY A 101 22.00 25.82 17.31
CA GLY A 101 20.83 26.61 17.77
C GLY A 101 19.45 26.46 17.09
N LYS A 102 19.21 25.45 16.26
CA LYS A 102 17.97 25.21 15.51
C LYS A 102 17.64 23.72 15.64
N SER A 103 16.76 23.31 16.52
CA SER A 103 16.41 21.89 16.69
C SER A 103 16.07 21.19 15.34
N TYR A 104 16.84 20.19 14.91
CA TYR A 104 16.55 19.37 13.72
C TYR A 104 15.43 18.34 13.97
N LEU A 105 14.90 18.25 15.19
CA LEU A 105 13.75 17.40 15.53
C LEU A 105 12.49 17.71 14.69
N HIS A 106 12.43 18.89 14.06
CA HIS A 106 11.40 19.27 13.10
C HIS A 106 11.55 18.61 11.71
N LEU A 107 12.62 17.85 11.43
CA LEU A 107 12.83 17.19 10.14
C LEU A 107 12.09 15.86 10.01
N LEU A 108 11.78 15.18 11.12
CA LEU A 108 11.03 13.93 11.08
C LEU A 108 9.52 14.19 11.10
N PRO A 109 8.76 13.52 10.22
CA PRO A 109 7.32 13.71 10.07
C PRO A 109 6.57 12.97 11.20
N TRP A 110 6.63 13.49 12.43
CA TRP A 110 6.09 12.82 13.62
C TRP A 110 4.57 12.59 13.56
N ASP A 111 3.83 13.39 12.82
CA ASP A 111 2.44 13.12 12.46
C ASP A 111 2.30 11.81 11.68
N HIS A 112 3.07 11.63 10.61
CA HIS A 112 3.07 10.41 9.80
C HIS A 112 3.56 9.19 10.60
N ILE A 113 4.62 9.36 11.40
CA ILE A 113 5.12 8.32 12.31
C ILE A 113 4.00 7.91 13.28
N CYS A 114 3.34 8.88 13.92
CA CYS A 114 2.25 8.60 14.87
C CYS A 114 1.07 7.89 14.23
N GLN A 115 0.76 8.18 12.96
CA GLN A 115 -0.30 7.50 12.22
C GLN A 115 0.05 6.05 11.86
N ASN A 116 1.32 5.72 11.67
CA ASN A 116 1.75 4.41 11.17
C ASN A 116 1.84 3.35 12.30
N PRO A 117 1.04 2.26 12.25
CA PRO A 117 1.07 1.21 13.27
C PRO A 117 2.40 0.45 13.36
N ILE A 118 3.21 0.46 12.31
CA ILE A 118 4.54 -0.16 12.31
C ILE A 118 5.50 0.59 13.25
N MET A 119 5.24 1.87 13.50
CA MET A 119 6.11 2.75 14.31
C MET A 119 5.79 2.71 15.81
N ILE A 120 4.90 1.81 16.27
CA ILE A 120 4.41 1.81 17.66
C ILE A 120 5.53 1.78 18.71
N ASN A 121 6.61 1.04 18.45
CA ASN A 121 7.77 0.99 19.35
C ASN A 121 8.52 2.33 19.40
N ILE A 122 8.79 2.93 18.24
CA ILE A 122 9.42 4.25 18.14
C ILE A 122 8.56 5.31 18.85
N ILE A 123 7.23 5.25 18.70
CA ILE A 123 6.29 6.15 19.38
C ILE A 123 6.38 5.99 20.90
N ASN A 124 6.42 4.75 21.42
CA ASN A 124 6.53 4.49 22.86
C ASN A 124 7.86 4.99 23.45
N GLU A 125 8.94 4.93 22.68
CA GLU A 125 10.26 5.42 23.07
C GLU A 125 10.35 6.96 23.06
N ASN A 126 9.41 7.65 22.41
CA ASN A 126 9.44 9.11 22.21
C ASN A 126 8.09 9.76 22.57
N PRO A 127 7.63 9.67 23.84
CA PRO A 127 6.30 10.13 24.24
C PRO A 127 6.09 11.65 24.11
N ASP A 128 7.15 12.44 24.15
CA ASP A 128 7.10 13.90 23.98
C ASP A 128 6.84 14.33 22.54
N LYS A 129 6.97 13.41 21.58
CA LYS A 129 6.74 13.66 20.14
C LYS A 129 5.37 13.24 19.65
N ILE A 130 4.50 12.76 20.54
CA ILE A 130 3.20 12.23 20.14
C ILE A 130 2.31 13.33 19.57
N HIS A 131 1.95 13.17 18.29
CA HIS A 131 0.91 13.95 17.63
C HIS A 131 -0.44 13.24 17.81
N TRP A 132 -1.16 13.60 18.86
CA TRP A 132 -2.40 12.91 19.29
C TRP A 132 -3.45 12.75 18.20
N LYS A 133 -3.66 13.78 17.37
CA LYS A 133 -4.60 13.74 16.25
C LYS A 133 -4.25 12.63 15.26
N ALA A 134 -2.98 12.52 14.88
CA ALA A 134 -2.50 11.49 13.96
C ALA A 134 -2.50 10.09 14.61
N LEU A 135 -2.14 10.01 15.89
CA LEU A 135 -2.15 8.77 16.67
C LEU A 135 -3.55 8.13 16.71
N CYS A 136 -4.62 8.92 16.65
CA CYS A 136 -6.00 8.40 16.67
C CYS A 136 -6.30 7.43 15.52
N LYS A 137 -5.63 7.54 14.37
CA LYS A 137 -5.76 6.59 13.24
C LYS A 137 -4.95 5.32 13.40
N ASN A 138 -4.00 5.32 14.33
CA ASN A 138 -3.07 4.21 14.49
C ASN A 138 -3.74 3.08 15.26
N LYS A 139 -4.05 1.99 14.54
CA LYS A 139 -4.68 0.79 15.14
C LYS A 139 -3.86 0.12 16.23
N ALA A 140 -2.53 0.25 16.20
CA ALA A 140 -1.66 -0.29 17.25
C ALA A 140 -1.61 0.62 18.49
N ALA A 141 -2.06 1.88 18.39
CA ALA A 141 -2.02 2.85 19.46
C ALA A 141 -3.29 2.91 20.32
N VAL A 142 -4.31 2.08 20.06
CA VAL A 142 -5.55 2.04 20.85
C VAL A 142 -5.28 1.89 22.36
N PRO A 143 -4.33 1.05 22.84
CA PRO A 143 -3.99 1.00 24.27
C PRO A 143 -3.45 2.32 24.83
N ILE A 144 -2.70 3.11 24.05
CA ILE A 144 -2.20 4.43 24.45
C ILE A 144 -3.35 5.42 24.54
N LEU A 145 -4.23 5.42 23.53
CA LEU A 145 -5.41 6.30 23.45
C LEU A 145 -6.40 6.03 24.60
N LYS A 146 -6.60 4.76 24.98
CA LYS A 146 -7.46 4.39 26.13
C LYS A 146 -6.97 5.02 27.44
N ARG A 147 -5.66 5.04 27.67
CA ARG A 147 -5.06 5.67 28.87
C ARG A 147 -5.10 7.19 28.82
N ASN A 148 -5.30 7.77 27.64
CA ASN A 148 -5.30 9.21 27.38
C ASN A 148 -6.60 9.63 26.69
N PHE A 149 -7.73 9.16 27.21
CA PHE A 149 -9.03 9.27 26.54
C PHE A 149 -9.44 10.71 26.21
N ASN A 150 -9.04 11.68 27.04
CA ASN A 150 -9.27 13.10 26.83
C ASN A 150 -8.46 13.72 25.67
N ARG A 151 -7.49 12.98 25.10
CA ARG A 151 -6.70 13.39 23.92
C ARG A 151 -7.27 12.85 22.60
N ILE A 152 -8.33 12.05 22.65
CA ILE A 152 -8.93 11.46 21.45
C ILE A 152 -9.58 12.56 20.60
N SER A 153 -9.11 12.67 19.36
CA SER A 153 -9.79 13.42 18.31
C SER A 153 -10.78 12.47 17.63
N TRP A 154 -12.06 12.62 17.97
CA TRP A 154 -13.11 11.69 17.52
C TRP A 154 -13.27 11.55 16.00
N PRO A 155 -13.20 12.62 15.20
CA PRO A 155 -13.23 12.48 13.74
C PRO A 155 -12.12 11.59 13.19
N GLU A 156 -10.90 11.69 13.74
CA GLU A 156 -9.77 10.85 13.32
C GLU A 156 -9.85 9.44 13.92
N PHE A 157 -10.37 9.32 15.14
CA PHE A 157 -10.55 8.03 15.80
C PHE A 157 -11.63 7.17 15.15
N CYS A 158 -12.68 7.79 14.57
CA CYS A 158 -13.69 7.10 13.77
C CYS A 158 -13.12 6.44 12.50
N LEU A 159 -11.91 6.82 12.07
CA LEU A 159 -11.17 6.17 10.97
C LEU A 159 -10.27 5.02 11.44
N ASN A 160 -10.21 4.74 12.75
CA ASN A 160 -9.38 3.67 13.29
C ASN A 160 -10.02 2.30 13.02
N THR A 161 -9.23 1.39 12.45
CA THR A 161 -9.70 0.07 11.98
C THR A 161 -9.44 -1.07 12.98
N SER A 162 -8.95 -0.79 14.19
CA SER A 162 -8.84 -1.80 15.25
C SER A 162 -10.24 -2.17 15.77
N PRO A 163 -10.55 -3.47 15.96
CA PRO A 163 -11.81 -3.91 16.57
C PRO A 163 -12.07 -3.23 17.92
N GLU A 164 -11.05 -3.06 18.75
CA GLU A 164 -11.15 -2.38 20.04
C GLU A 164 -11.48 -0.89 19.90
N ALA A 165 -11.03 -0.23 18.83
CA ALA A 165 -11.43 1.15 18.55
C ALA A 165 -12.92 1.22 18.18
N ILE A 166 -13.41 0.28 17.36
CA ILE A 166 -14.83 0.18 16.99
C ILE A 166 -15.70 0.04 18.25
N GLU A 167 -15.34 -0.82 19.18
CA GLU A 167 -16.09 -0.98 20.45
C GLU A 167 -16.11 0.32 21.28
N ILE A 168 -15.00 1.06 21.32
CA ILE A 168 -14.95 2.37 22.01
C ILE A 168 -15.86 3.39 21.32
N ILE A 169 -15.91 3.39 19.98
CA ILE A 169 -16.79 4.27 19.19
C ILE A 169 -18.26 3.94 19.49
N LYS A 170 -18.64 2.64 19.45
CA LYS A 170 -20.00 2.18 19.77
C LYS A 170 -20.44 2.59 21.17
N ALA A 171 -19.52 2.57 22.14
CA ALA A 171 -19.79 2.98 23.52
C ALA A 171 -19.90 4.51 23.73
N ASN A 172 -19.62 5.34 22.71
CA ASN A 172 -19.66 6.80 22.77
C ASN A 172 -20.43 7.40 21.58
N PRO A 173 -21.73 7.09 21.42
CA PRO A 173 -22.52 7.45 20.24
C PRO A 173 -22.64 8.97 20.02
N ASP A 174 -22.57 9.77 21.09
CA ASP A 174 -22.60 11.23 21.08
C ASP A 174 -21.38 11.87 20.43
N LYS A 175 -20.28 11.11 20.28
CA LYS A 175 -19.01 11.61 19.76
C LYS A 175 -18.70 11.12 18.35
N ILE A 176 -19.61 10.37 17.75
CA ILE A 176 -19.41 9.77 16.43
C ILE A 176 -19.41 10.86 15.36
N ASP A 177 -18.31 10.94 14.62
CA ASP A 177 -18.29 11.61 13.33
C ASP A 177 -18.75 10.63 12.25
N TRP A 178 -20.00 10.77 11.81
CA TRP A 178 -20.62 9.83 10.86
C TRP A 178 -20.01 9.89 9.46
N ILE A 179 -19.36 10.98 9.07
CA ILE A 179 -18.66 11.08 7.79
C ILE A 179 -17.44 10.15 7.81
N SER A 180 -16.59 10.31 8.81
CA SER A 180 -15.43 9.46 9.06
C SER A 180 -15.83 8.01 9.25
N LEU A 181 -16.81 7.73 10.13
CA LEU A 181 -17.22 6.35 10.41
C LEU A 181 -17.80 5.66 9.17
N SER A 182 -18.55 6.37 8.33
CA SER A 182 -19.11 5.80 7.09
C SER A 182 -18.02 5.35 6.10
N SER A 183 -16.85 6.00 6.12
CA SER A 183 -15.69 5.58 5.33
C SER A 183 -14.86 4.44 5.94
N ASN A 184 -15.15 4.06 7.19
CA ASN A 184 -14.40 3.03 7.90
C ASN A 184 -14.95 1.63 7.61
N SER A 185 -14.19 0.82 6.86
CA SER A 185 -14.59 -0.55 6.51
C SER A 185 -14.73 -1.48 7.71
N ALA A 186 -14.01 -1.21 8.81
CA ALA A 186 -14.14 -2.01 10.04
C ALA A 186 -15.44 -1.72 10.82
N ALA A 187 -16.15 -0.64 10.49
CA ALA A 187 -17.40 -0.26 11.13
C ALA A 187 -18.65 -0.72 10.37
N ILE A 188 -18.51 -1.52 9.30
CA ILE A 188 -19.61 -1.84 8.37
C ILE A 188 -20.84 -2.42 9.08
N GLU A 189 -20.65 -3.38 10.00
CA GLU A 189 -21.75 -3.99 10.75
C GLU A 189 -22.53 -2.95 11.57
N TYR A 190 -21.81 -2.01 12.21
CA TYR A 190 -22.45 -0.96 12.98
C TYR A 190 -23.14 0.09 12.10
N LEU A 191 -22.62 0.36 10.90
CA LEU A 191 -23.29 1.21 9.92
C LEU A 191 -24.59 0.58 9.44
N GLU A 192 -24.63 -0.74 9.23
CA GLU A 192 -25.85 -1.48 8.86
C GLU A 192 -26.94 -1.44 9.95
N GLU A 193 -26.53 -1.41 11.22
CA GLU A 193 -27.45 -1.22 12.35
C GLU A 193 -27.99 0.22 12.44
N ASN A 194 -27.33 1.19 11.80
CA ASN A 194 -27.61 2.64 11.92
C ASN A 194 -27.73 3.31 10.54
N MET A 195 -28.48 2.67 9.63
CA MET A 195 -28.63 3.11 8.24
C MET A 195 -29.09 4.57 8.08
N ASP A 196 -29.85 5.12 9.03
CA ASP A 196 -30.33 6.51 9.02
C ASP A 196 -29.22 7.55 9.25
N LYS A 197 -28.08 7.11 9.79
CA LYS A 197 -26.93 7.98 10.11
C LYS A 197 -25.84 7.96 9.05
N ILE A 198 -25.92 7.05 8.09
CA ILE A 198 -24.89 6.87 7.07
C ILE A 198 -24.71 8.15 6.27
N ASN A 199 -23.45 8.57 6.14
CA ASN A 199 -23.06 9.63 5.23
C ASN A 199 -22.65 9.01 3.89
N HIS A 200 -23.40 9.27 2.82
CA HIS A 200 -23.13 8.68 1.49
C HIS A 200 -21.78 9.10 0.88
N TRP A 201 -21.30 10.31 1.19
CA TRP A 201 -19.97 10.73 0.74
C TRP A 201 -18.89 9.86 1.38
N GLY A 202 -18.91 9.70 2.71
CA GLY A 202 -18.00 8.81 3.44
C GLY A 202 -18.12 7.35 2.99
N LEU A 203 -19.36 6.86 2.84
CA LEU A 203 -19.66 5.50 2.39
C LEU A 203 -19.02 5.16 1.04
N SER A 204 -18.88 6.15 0.15
CA SER A 204 -18.29 5.97 -1.18
C SER A 204 -16.85 5.45 -1.12
N TRP A 205 -16.12 5.77 -0.05
CA TRP A 205 -14.73 5.36 0.20
C TRP A 205 -14.63 4.01 0.93
N ASN A 206 -15.75 3.42 1.33
CA ASN A 206 -15.79 2.20 2.13
C ASN A 206 -15.87 0.96 1.25
N SER A 207 -14.78 0.20 1.17
CA SER A 207 -14.71 -1.02 0.36
C SER A 207 -15.56 -2.18 0.89
N ALA A 208 -15.93 -2.16 2.17
CA ALA A 208 -16.82 -3.16 2.76
C ALA A 208 -18.31 -2.83 2.51
N ALA A 209 -18.63 -1.63 2.06
CA ALA A 209 -20.01 -1.15 1.90
C ALA A 209 -20.60 -1.33 0.50
N ILE A 210 -19.97 -2.13 -0.39
CA ILE A 210 -20.37 -2.20 -1.79
C ILE A 210 -21.85 -2.59 -1.97
N HIS A 211 -22.36 -3.51 -1.15
CA HIS A 211 -23.76 -3.97 -1.16
C HIS A 211 -24.76 -2.90 -0.68
N ILE A 212 -24.30 -1.90 0.08
CA ILE A 212 -25.10 -0.72 0.45
C ILE A 212 -25.02 0.31 -0.69
N ILE A 213 -23.81 0.56 -1.19
CA ILE A 213 -23.53 1.51 -2.28
C ILE A 213 -24.39 1.19 -3.51
N GLU A 214 -24.46 -0.08 -3.91
CA GLU A 214 -25.22 -0.52 -5.10
C GLU A 214 -26.72 -0.16 -5.02
N LYS A 215 -27.30 -0.14 -3.82
CA LYS A 215 -28.71 0.22 -3.60
C LYS A 215 -28.95 1.73 -3.61
N HIS A 216 -27.90 2.54 -3.42
CA HIS A 216 -27.97 3.99 -3.28
C HIS A 216 -27.02 4.72 -4.23
N LEU A 217 -26.79 4.16 -5.43
CA LEU A 217 -25.79 4.63 -6.39
C LEU A 217 -25.97 6.10 -6.83
N SER A 218 -27.19 6.65 -6.73
CA SER A 218 -27.47 8.05 -7.05
C SER A 218 -26.97 9.06 -6.01
N GLN A 219 -26.60 8.61 -4.80
CA GLN A 219 -26.22 9.48 -3.68
C GLN A 219 -24.71 9.44 -3.37
N VAL A 220 -23.98 8.51 -3.99
CA VAL A 220 -22.56 8.29 -3.74
C VAL A 220 -21.68 9.14 -4.64
N SER A 221 -20.46 9.37 -4.18
CA SER A 221 -19.42 10.11 -4.89
C SER A 221 -18.62 9.16 -5.79
N TRP A 222 -18.64 9.40 -7.09
CA TRP A 222 -17.83 8.65 -8.06
C TRP A 222 -16.33 8.81 -7.86
N MET A 223 -15.89 9.92 -7.25
CA MET A 223 -14.52 10.10 -6.79
C MET A 223 -14.14 9.03 -5.76
N GLY A 224 -14.99 8.80 -4.74
CA GLY A 224 -14.77 7.76 -3.74
C GLY A 224 -14.84 6.35 -4.33
N LEU A 225 -15.81 6.10 -5.22
CA LEU A 225 -15.91 4.82 -5.93
C LEU A 225 -14.67 4.53 -6.78
N SER A 226 -14.07 5.55 -7.40
CA SER A 226 -12.88 5.39 -8.23
C SER A 226 -11.68 4.89 -7.43
N ALA A 227 -11.54 5.34 -6.17
CA ALA A 227 -10.53 4.82 -5.24
C ALA A 227 -10.92 3.46 -4.61
N ASN A 228 -12.19 3.09 -4.63
CA ASN A 228 -12.72 1.91 -3.94
C ASN A 228 -12.43 0.61 -4.73
N PRO A 229 -11.62 -0.32 -4.19
CA PRO A 229 -11.29 -1.58 -4.87
C PRO A 229 -12.50 -2.46 -5.19
N SER A 230 -13.53 -2.43 -4.33
CA SER A 230 -14.74 -3.24 -4.48
C SER A 230 -15.71 -2.67 -5.53
N ALA A 231 -15.49 -1.44 -6.02
CA ALA A 231 -16.37 -0.78 -6.99
C ALA A 231 -15.89 -0.92 -8.44
N ILE A 232 -14.85 -1.72 -8.71
CA ILE A 232 -14.23 -1.82 -10.04
C ILE A 232 -15.23 -2.21 -11.15
N HIS A 233 -16.23 -3.05 -10.83
CA HIS A 233 -17.29 -3.44 -11.77
C HIS A 233 -18.26 -2.30 -12.08
N LEU A 234 -18.57 -1.44 -11.10
CA LEU A 234 -19.41 -0.26 -11.30
C LEU A 234 -18.71 0.76 -12.20
N LEU A 235 -17.40 0.96 -12.01
CA LEU A 235 -16.59 1.87 -12.82
C LEU A 235 -16.49 1.40 -14.27
N LYS A 236 -16.29 0.10 -14.49
CA LYS A 236 -16.29 -0.51 -15.84
C LYS A 236 -17.61 -0.27 -16.58
N GLN A 237 -18.74 -0.24 -15.87
CA GLN A 237 -20.07 0.00 -16.45
C GLN A 237 -20.38 1.50 -16.64
N ASN A 238 -19.61 2.41 -16.02
CA ASN A 238 -19.84 3.86 -16.03
C ASN A 238 -18.55 4.63 -16.33
N PRO A 239 -17.92 4.42 -17.50
CA PRO A 239 -16.60 4.97 -17.81
C PRO A 239 -16.55 6.51 -17.86
N ASP A 240 -17.70 7.15 -18.10
CA ASP A 240 -17.88 8.60 -18.13
C ASP A 240 -17.77 9.26 -16.74
N LYS A 241 -17.96 8.50 -15.66
CA LYS A 241 -17.97 9.01 -14.28
C LYS A 241 -16.66 8.79 -13.53
N ILE A 242 -15.69 8.17 -14.18
CA ILE A 242 -14.42 7.80 -13.55
C ILE A 242 -13.61 9.06 -13.21
N ASP A 243 -13.22 9.16 -11.94
CA ASP A 243 -12.15 10.04 -11.50
C ASP A 243 -10.81 9.30 -11.68
N TRP A 244 -10.07 9.67 -12.73
CA TRP A 244 -8.84 8.98 -13.11
C TRP A 244 -7.70 9.18 -12.12
N LEU A 245 -7.71 10.28 -11.36
CA LEU A 245 -6.74 10.51 -10.30
C LEU A 245 -6.93 9.46 -9.19
N GLN A 246 -8.17 9.30 -8.72
CA GLN A 246 -8.50 8.32 -7.69
C GLN A 246 -8.35 6.88 -8.21
N LEU A 247 -8.79 6.61 -9.44
CA LEU A 247 -8.66 5.29 -10.05
C LEU A 247 -7.19 4.84 -10.16
N SER A 248 -6.28 5.77 -10.42
CA SER A 248 -4.83 5.46 -10.49
C SER A 248 -4.27 4.93 -9.17
N THR A 249 -4.87 5.29 -8.03
CA THR A 249 -4.50 4.75 -6.71
C THR A 249 -5.15 3.40 -6.40
N ASN A 250 -6.17 3.00 -7.16
CA ASN A 250 -6.97 1.81 -6.90
C ASN A 250 -6.16 0.54 -7.25
N PRO A 251 -5.87 -0.32 -6.27
CA PRO A 251 -5.04 -1.50 -6.50
C PRO A 251 -5.67 -2.53 -7.45
N PHE A 252 -6.99 -2.48 -7.67
CA PHE A 252 -7.73 -3.47 -8.46
C PHE A 252 -7.87 -3.07 -9.93
N ILE A 253 -7.16 -2.03 -10.39
CA ILE A 253 -6.96 -1.77 -11.82
C ILE A 253 -5.95 -2.74 -12.44
N PHE A 254 -5.27 -3.55 -11.62
CA PHE A 254 -4.32 -4.56 -12.04
C PHE A 254 -4.85 -5.97 -11.82
N GLU A 255 -4.49 -6.88 -12.72
CA GLU A 255 -4.73 -8.32 -12.62
C GLU A 255 -3.46 -9.12 -12.91
N TYR A 256 -3.46 -10.40 -12.54
CA TYR A 256 -2.33 -11.28 -12.83
C TYR A 256 -2.24 -11.57 -14.33
N ASP A 257 -1.05 -11.36 -14.90
CA ASP A 257 -0.70 -11.90 -16.21
C ASP A 257 -0.33 -13.38 -16.06
N TYR A 258 -1.37 -14.23 -16.07
CA TYR A 258 -1.21 -15.68 -15.94
C TYR A 258 -0.33 -16.29 -17.04
N GLN A 259 -0.32 -15.68 -18.23
CA GLN A 259 0.52 -16.15 -19.33
C GLN A 259 1.99 -15.90 -19.02
N SER A 260 2.35 -14.67 -18.65
CA SER A 260 3.72 -14.33 -18.27
C SER A 260 4.19 -15.08 -17.01
N LEU A 261 3.30 -15.26 -16.02
CA LEU A 261 3.57 -16.10 -14.85
C LEU A 261 3.86 -17.55 -15.22
N SER A 262 3.07 -18.13 -16.13
CA SER A 262 3.26 -19.50 -16.58
C SER A 262 4.62 -19.65 -17.25
N ILE A 263 4.95 -18.74 -18.18
CA ILE A 263 6.23 -18.75 -18.92
C ILE A 263 7.41 -18.68 -17.95
N GLN A 264 7.39 -17.76 -16.98
CA GLN A 264 8.49 -17.64 -16.01
C GLN A 264 8.65 -18.89 -15.15
N ARG A 265 7.54 -19.45 -14.65
CA ARG A 265 7.58 -20.68 -13.85
C ARG A 265 8.15 -21.85 -14.65
N THR A 266 7.70 -22.02 -15.89
CA THR A 266 8.23 -23.07 -16.77
C THR A 266 9.68 -22.83 -17.14
N GLY A 267 10.13 -21.57 -17.24
CA GLY A 267 11.52 -21.21 -17.51
C GLY A 267 12.48 -21.67 -16.41
N ILE A 268 12.11 -21.49 -15.14
CA ILE A 268 12.91 -21.96 -14.00
C ILE A 268 13.01 -23.48 -14.01
N ILE A 269 11.89 -24.17 -14.21
CA ILE A 269 11.86 -25.64 -14.28
C ILE A 269 12.69 -26.13 -15.46
N LEU A 270 12.58 -25.47 -16.63
CA LEU A 270 13.37 -25.78 -17.81
C LEU A 270 14.87 -25.60 -17.54
N GLU A 271 15.27 -24.52 -16.90
CA GLU A 271 16.67 -24.25 -16.53
C GLU A 271 17.21 -25.32 -15.56
N GLU A 272 16.46 -25.65 -14.50
CA GLU A 272 16.83 -26.72 -13.57
C GLU A 272 16.91 -28.09 -14.25
N LEU A 273 15.97 -28.39 -15.16
CA LEU A 273 15.98 -29.62 -15.94
C LEU A 273 17.20 -29.64 -16.84
N MET A 274 17.47 -28.60 -17.61
CA MET A 274 18.65 -28.48 -18.46
C MET A 274 19.95 -28.65 -17.66
N MET A 275 20.07 -28.03 -16.50
CA MET A 275 21.22 -28.21 -15.61
C MET A 275 21.43 -29.66 -15.16
N LYS A 276 20.36 -30.44 -15.00
CA LYS A 276 20.42 -31.86 -14.60
C LYS A 276 20.52 -32.83 -15.77
N THR A 277 19.84 -32.56 -16.89
CA THR A 277 19.81 -33.44 -18.07
C THR A 277 21.07 -33.25 -18.90
N LEU A 278 21.48 -31.99 -19.10
CA LEU A 278 22.68 -31.60 -19.83
C LEU A 278 23.90 -31.40 -18.90
N HIS A 279 23.88 -31.98 -17.70
CA HIS A 279 25.04 -31.95 -16.82
C HIS A 279 26.22 -32.68 -17.50
N PRO A 280 27.45 -32.14 -17.49
CA PRO A 280 28.59 -32.71 -18.21
C PRO A 280 28.83 -34.19 -17.92
N THR A 281 28.76 -34.62 -16.66
CA THR A 281 28.94 -36.04 -16.29
C THR A 281 27.85 -36.97 -16.84
N ARG A 282 26.64 -36.43 -17.08
CA ARG A 282 25.53 -37.18 -17.66
C ARG A 282 25.70 -37.30 -19.17
N ILE A 283 26.06 -36.21 -19.83
CA ILE A 283 26.41 -36.20 -21.25
C ILE A 283 27.56 -37.19 -21.50
N GLU A 284 28.62 -37.13 -20.68
CA GLU A 284 29.76 -38.04 -20.75
C GLU A 284 29.35 -39.51 -20.57
N TYR A 285 28.46 -39.80 -19.62
CA TYR A 285 27.90 -41.14 -19.47
C TYR A 285 27.21 -41.63 -20.74
N TRP A 286 26.36 -40.83 -21.37
CA TRP A 286 25.64 -41.22 -22.59
C TRP A 286 26.59 -41.43 -23.78
N LEU A 287 27.56 -40.53 -23.97
CA LEU A 287 28.60 -40.66 -25.00
C LEU A 287 29.43 -41.95 -24.82
N ASN A 288 29.83 -42.27 -23.59
CA ASN A 288 30.57 -43.49 -23.26
C ASN A 288 29.74 -44.78 -23.47
N ASN A 289 28.41 -44.68 -23.53
CA ASN A 289 27.51 -45.78 -23.83
C ASN A 289 27.07 -45.83 -25.30
N GLY A 290 27.76 -45.10 -26.18
CA GLY A 290 27.62 -45.24 -27.63
C GLY A 290 26.54 -44.35 -28.27
N MET A 291 25.97 -43.40 -27.52
CA MET A 291 25.14 -42.34 -28.11
C MET A 291 26.02 -41.26 -28.76
N THR A 292 25.55 -40.64 -29.83
CA THR A 292 26.18 -39.47 -30.42
C THR A 292 25.64 -38.18 -29.78
N ILE A 293 26.32 -37.05 -30.01
CA ILE A 293 25.84 -35.75 -29.51
C ILE A 293 24.50 -35.36 -30.13
N ASP A 294 24.19 -35.84 -31.34
CA ASP A 294 22.91 -35.58 -32.01
C ASP A 294 21.77 -36.42 -31.41
N ASP A 295 22.10 -37.48 -30.67
CA ASP A 295 21.13 -38.34 -29.96
C ASP A 295 20.77 -37.83 -28.54
N ILE A 296 21.51 -36.84 -28.01
CA ILE A 296 21.41 -36.31 -26.62
C ILE A 296 20.67 -34.96 -26.60
#